data_AF-A0A4R0DJ14-F1
#
_entry.id   AF-A0A4R0DJ14-F1
#
_cell.length_a   1.000
_cell.length_b   1.000
_cell.length_c   1.000
_cell.angle_alpha   90.00
_cell.angle_beta   90.00
_cell.angle_gamma   90.00
#
_symmetry.space_group_name_H-M   'P 1'
#
loop_
_entity.id
_entity.type
_entity.pdbx_description
1 polymer ?
#
loop_
_entity_poly.entity_id
_entity_poly.type
_entity_poly.pdbx_seq_one_letter_code
_entity_poly.pdbx_strand_id
1 'polypeptide(L)'
;MLYILGAIIIVLVVIIFWQSQRRRELSASIQSLQSNLDRTRSNLASDELESNELEHQLAVLRIELGSLKGRLETLQHYQHILDVEQYVLERRQQVEMFVEMVKSEAENTREQCKQQVEKVRDFLAEHEQKTKAKMLKTAQDQLGAFYNLVEERQQLEQVMTALYHKIENQTPAFQLPAQQLLDDLIEGYGYSDAAQHLQQVRHKIQDAVKNQEVAHCAFVDEQRRLAAVTLLTQAFNSKADLYLAQLTEQNLAESLQALQDDFTLLNHYAAAFGHAKILDSYLTLRQEELKFAALLLAFKQESILSDATN
;
A
#
# COMPACT_ATOMS: atom_id res chain seq x y z
N MET A 1 -57.88 -131.46 46.97
CA MET A 1 -56.45 -131.09 47.07
C MET A 1 -55.84 -130.51 45.78
N LEU A 2 -56.62 -130.19 44.73
CA LEU A 2 -56.11 -129.59 43.48
C LEU A 2 -56.28 -128.06 43.38
N TYR A 3 -57.25 -127.47 44.10
CA TYR A 3 -57.56 -126.03 43.99
C TYR A 3 -56.59 -125.09 44.75
N ILE A 4 -55.88 -125.59 45.76
CA ILE A 4 -54.97 -124.78 46.60
C ILE A 4 -53.64 -124.51 45.87
N LEU A 5 -53.16 -125.47 45.08
CA LEU A 5 -51.92 -125.34 44.30
C LEU A 5 -52.05 -124.36 43.12
N GLY A 6 -53.21 -124.32 42.46
CA GLY A 6 -53.44 -123.37 41.35
C GLY A 6 -53.48 -121.91 41.79
N ALA A 7 -54.05 -121.64 42.97
CA ALA A 7 -54.12 -120.28 43.52
C ALA A 7 -52.73 -119.71 43.88
N ILE A 8 -51.83 -120.55 44.40
CA ILE A 8 -50.46 -120.14 44.80
C ILE A 8 -49.62 -119.76 43.56
N ILE A 9 -49.76 -120.50 42.45
CA ILE A 9 -49.01 -120.22 41.21
C ILE A 9 -49.44 -118.89 40.58
N ILE A 10 -50.75 -118.58 40.59
CA ILE A 10 -51.27 -117.31 40.05
C ILE A 10 -50.74 -116.12 40.87
N VAL A 11 -50.70 -116.23 42.20
CA VAL A 11 -50.14 -115.18 43.07
C VAL A 11 -48.65 -114.98 42.81
N LEU A 12 -47.89 -116.06 42.61
CA LEU A 12 -46.46 -115.99 42.29
C LEU A 12 -46.18 -115.31 40.94
N VAL A 13 -46.98 -115.60 39.91
CA VAL A 13 -46.87 -114.95 38.60
C VAL A 13 -47.22 -113.46 38.70
N VAL A 14 -48.24 -113.09 39.48
CA VAL A 14 -48.59 -111.69 39.72
C VAL A 14 -47.46 -110.95 40.44
N ILE A 15 -46.83 -111.57 41.45
CA ILE A 15 -45.69 -110.99 42.18
C ILE A 15 -44.48 -110.81 41.27
N ILE A 16 -44.14 -111.81 40.45
CA ILE A 16 -43.02 -111.72 39.49
C ILE A 16 -43.30 -110.65 38.44
N PHE A 17 -44.54 -110.56 37.94
CA PHE A 17 -44.96 -109.53 36.99
C PHE A 17 -44.83 -108.12 37.60
N TRP A 18 -45.32 -107.94 38.83
CA TRP A 18 -45.17 -106.70 39.62
C TRP A 18 -43.70 -106.33 39.84
N GLN A 19 -42.86 -107.32 40.18
CA GLN A 19 -41.43 -107.11 40.40
C GLN A 19 -40.70 -106.77 39.09
N SER A 20 -41.11 -107.35 37.96
CA SER A 20 -40.55 -107.03 36.65
C SER A 20 -40.96 -105.63 36.18
N GLN A 21 -42.21 -105.24 36.41
CA GLN A 21 -42.73 -103.91 36.08
C GLN A 21 -42.07 -102.83 36.94
N ARG A 22 -41.93 -103.07 38.25
CA ARG A 22 -41.23 -102.16 39.16
C ARG A 22 -39.74 -102.04 38.85
N ARG A 23 -39.08 -103.11 38.41
CA ARG A 23 -37.68 -103.05 37.92
C ARG A 23 -37.57 -102.27 36.62
N ARG A 24 -38.53 -102.38 35.70
CA ARG A 24 -38.58 -101.59 34.46
C ARG A 24 -38.78 -100.11 34.75
N GLU A 25 -39.72 -99.76 35.62
CA GLU A 25 -39.94 -98.39 36.08
C GLU A 25 -38.71 -97.82 36.79
N LEU A 26 -38.06 -98.61 37.64
CA LEU A 26 -36.82 -98.22 38.32
C LEU A 26 -35.66 -98.06 37.32
N SER A 27 -35.55 -98.91 36.30
CA SER A 27 -34.53 -98.75 35.26
C SER A 27 -34.79 -97.54 34.38
N ALA A 28 -36.06 -97.26 34.07
CA ALA A 28 -36.45 -96.08 33.31
C ALA A 28 -36.20 -94.79 34.11
N SER A 29 -36.45 -94.81 35.42
CA SER A 29 -36.13 -93.67 36.29
C SER A 29 -34.63 -93.45 36.41
N ILE A 30 -33.82 -94.50 36.58
CA ILE A 30 -32.35 -94.41 36.59
C ILE A 30 -31.83 -93.87 35.25
N GLN A 31 -32.35 -94.35 34.12
CA GLN A 31 -31.92 -93.89 32.79
C GLN A 31 -32.33 -92.43 32.54
N SER A 32 -33.52 -92.01 32.99
CA SER A 32 -33.95 -90.60 32.93
C SER A 32 -33.07 -89.71 33.80
N LEU A 33 -32.70 -90.16 35.00
CA LEU A 33 -31.80 -89.45 35.91
C LEU A 33 -30.39 -89.35 35.33
N GLN A 34 -29.87 -90.40 34.71
CA GLN A 34 -28.60 -90.37 33.99
C GLN A 34 -28.65 -89.39 32.81
N SER A 35 -29.70 -89.44 31.99
CA SER A 35 -29.85 -88.52 30.86
C SER A 35 -29.99 -87.06 31.31
N ASN A 36 -30.66 -86.82 32.45
CA ASN A 36 -30.76 -85.49 33.04
C ASN A 36 -29.41 -85.05 33.61
N LEU A 37 -28.67 -85.95 34.26
CA LEU A 37 -27.35 -85.67 34.79
C LEU A 37 -26.35 -85.35 33.67
N ASP A 38 -26.37 -86.10 32.56
CA ASP A 38 -25.55 -85.85 31.39
C ASP A 38 -25.93 -84.54 30.68
N ARG A 39 -27.24 -84.24 30.58
CA ARG A 39 -27.71 -82.93 30.10
C ARG A 39 -27.24 -81.79 30.99
N THR A 40 -27.36 -81.93 32.32
CA THR A 40 -26.89 -80.90 33.25
C THR A 40 -25.38 -80.72 33.18
N ARG A 41 -24.61 -81.79 32.99
CA ARG A 41 -23.16 -81.69 32.77
C ARG A 41 -22.81 -81.00 31.46
N SER A 42 -23.53 -81.33 30.38
CA SER A 42 -23.33 -80.69 29.08
C SER A 42 -23.67 -79.21 29.13
N ASN A 43 -24.76 -78.84 29.81
CA ASN A 43 -25.16 -77.44 29.97
C ASN A 43 -24.18 -76.70 30.88
N LEU A 44 -23.71 -77.31 31.96
CA LEU A 44 -22.68 -76.71 32.82
C LEU A 44 -21.39 -76.47 32.04
N ALA A 45 -20.98 -77.41 31.18
CA ALA A 45 -19.81 -77.25 30.33
C ALA A 45 -19.98 -76.15 29.27
N SER A 46 -21.17 -75.98 28.70
CA SER A 46 -21.44 -74.86 27.78
C SER A 46 -21.46 -73.52 28.52
N ASP A 47 -22.07 -73.47 29.71
CA ASP A 47 -22.13 -72.25 30.53
C ASP A 47 -20.72 -71.84 31.01
N GLU A 48 -19.86 -72.81 31.36
CA GLU A 48 -18.45 -72.57 31.68
C GLU A 48 -17.68 -72.01 30.48
N LEU A 49 -17.95 -72.51 29.26
CA LEU A 49 -17.34 -71.98 28.03
C LEU A 49 -17.80 -70.56 27.74
N GLU A 50 -19.10 -70.27 27.86
CA GLU A 50 -19.64 -68.93 27.68
C GLU A 50 -19.10 -67.94 28.73
N SER A 51 -18.97 -68.38 29.98
CA SER A 51 -18.35 -67.58 31.05
C SER A 51 -16.89 -67.26 30.74
N ASN A 52 -16.12 -68.25 30.28
CA ASN A 52 -14.72 -68.05 29.91
C ASN A 52 -14.57 -67.10 28.71
N GLU A 53 -15.45 -67.21 27.71
CA GLU A 53 -15.46 -66.31 26.54
C GLU A 53 -15.82 -64.88 26.95
N LEU A 54 -16.83 -64.70 27.80
CA LEU A 54 -17.20 -63.39 28.34
C LEU A 54 -16.08 -62.78 29.20
N GLU A 55 -15.40 -63.58 30.02
CA GLU A 55 -14.23 -63.15 30.78
C GLU A 55 -13.09 -62.69 29.86
N HIS A 56 -12.87 -63.41 28.76
CA HIS A 56 -11.88 -63.02 27.75
C HIS A 56 -12.25 -61.69 27.09
N GLN A 57 -13.50 -61.51 26.67
CA GLN A 57 -13.99 -60.26 26.09
C GLN A 57 -13.88 -59.09 27.07
N LEU A 58 -14.23 -59.30 28.34
CA LEU A 58 -14.05 -58.31 29.40
C LEU A 58 -12.56 -57.95 29.58
N ALA A 59 -11.66 -58.93 29.52
CA ALA A 59 -10.22 -58.68 29.59
C ALA A 59 -9.72 -57.84 28.41
N VAL A 60 -10.15 -58.17 27.18
CA VAL A 60 -9.81 -57.41 25.97
C VAL A 60 -10.31 -55.97 26.05
N LEU A 61 -11.60 -55.76 26.40
CA LEU A 61 -12.18 -54.43 26.55
C LEU A 61 -11.47 -53.62 27.64
N ARG A 62 -11.02 -54.27 28.72
CA ARG A 62 -10.26 -53.62 29.79
C ARG A 62 -8.88 -53.16 29.32
N ILE A 63 -8.22 -53.96 28.48
CA ILE A 63 -6.94 -53.60 27.85
C ILE A 63 -7.16 -52.43 26.88
N GLU A 64 -8.22 -52.47 26.06
CA GLU A 64 -8.56 -51.38 25.15
C GLU A 64 -8.84 -50.08 25.89
N LEU A 65 -9.66 -50.12 26.95
CA LEU A 65 -9.90 -48.96 27.81
C LEU A 65 -8.62 -48.43 28.46
N GLY A 66 -7.71 -49.33 28.88
CA GLY A 66 -6.38 -48.94 29.38
C GLY A 66 -5.55 -48.24 28.31
N SER A 67 -5.53 -48.76 27.08
CA SER A 67 -4.81 -48.17 25.95
C SER A 67 -5.38 -46.82 25.53
N LEU A 68 -6.71 -46.67 25.53
CA LEU A 68 -7.41 -45.43 25.23
C LEU A 68 -7.17 -44.37 26.31
N LYS A 69 -7.18 -44.78 27.59
CA LYS A 69 -6.80 -43.89 28.70
C LYS A 69 -5.36 -43.43 28.58
N GLY A 70 -4.42 -44.33 28.30
CA GLY A 70 -3.02 -43.98 28.08
C GLY A 70 -2.85 -42.99 26.91
N ARG A 71 -3.56 -43.20 25.80
CA ARG A 71 -3.58 -42.25 24.68
C ARG A 71 -4.15 -40.88 25.08
N LEU A 72 -5.21 -40.87 25.89
CA LEU A 72 -5.81 -39.62 26.38
C LEU A 72 -4.84 -38.86 27.30
N GLU A 73 -4.13 -39.55 28.19
CA GLU A 73 -3.09 -38.95 29.04
C GLU A 73 -1.94 -38.38 28.21
N THR A 74 -1.48 -39.08 27.16
CA THR A 74 -0.46 -38.54 26.25
C THR A 74 -0.95 -37.30 25.50
N LEU A 75 -2.23 -37.23 25.17
CA LEU A 75 -2.84 -36.09 24.48
C LEU A 75 -3.12 -34.91 25.42
N GLN A 76 -3.41 -35.18 26.69
CA GLN A 76 -3.61 -34.15 27.72
C GLN A 76 -2.38 -33.25 27.87
N HIS A 77 -1.18 -33.79 27.66
CA HIS A 77 0.05 -32.99 27.69
C HIS A 77 0.06 -31.85 26.66
N TYR A 78 -0.70 -31.98 25.57
CA TYR A 78 -0.80 -30.97 24.51
C TYR A 78 -1.94 -29.96 24.71
N GLN A 79 -2.65 -29.98 25.84
CA GLN A 79 -3.74 -29.03 26.10
C GLN A 79 -3.26 -27.58 26.11
N HIS A 80 -2.04 -27.32 26.57
CA HIS A 80 -1.41 -26.01 26.51
C HIS A 80 -1.16 -25.50 25.07
N ILE A 81 -1.07 -26.39 24.07
CA ILE A 81 -0.92 -25.99 22.67
C ILE A 81 -2.23 -25.42 22.12
N LEU A 82 -3.38 -26.00 22.49
CA LEU A 82 -4.70 -25.47 22.11
C LEU A 82 -4.93 -24.07 22.70
N ASP A 83 -4.52 -23.85 23.95
CA ASP A 83 -4.59 -22.53 24.59
C ASP A 83 -3.68 -21.52 23.89
N VAL A 84 -2.49 -21.95 23.44
CA VAL A 84 -1.57 -21.11 22.66
C VAL A 84 -2.13 -20.80 21.27
N GLU A 85 -2.77 -21.75 20.59
CA GLU A 85 -3.41 -21.51 19.29
C GLU A 85 -4.55 -20.49 19.39
N GLN A 86 -5.39 -20.59 20.41
CA GLN A 86 -6.43 -19.60 20.69
C GLN A 86 -5.82 -18.23 20.99
N TYR A 87 -4.79 -18.18 21.82
CA TYR A 87 -4.07 -16.94 22.13
C TYR A 87 -3.43 -16.31 20.88
N VAL A 88 -2.84 -17.10 19.99
CA VAL A 88 -2.27 -16.62 18.71
C VAL A 88 -3.36 -16.11 17.78
N LEU A 89 -4.52 -16.77 17.72
CA LEU A 89 -5.67 -16.32 16.93
C LEU A 89 -6.21 -14.97 17.44
N GLU A 90 -6.42 -14.84 18.75
CA GLU A 90 -6.84 -13.58 19.35
C GLU A 90 -5.83 -12.46 19.10
N ARG A 91 -4.53 -12.76 19.23
CA ARG A 91 -3.48 -11.77 18.98
C ARG A 91 -3.40 -11.38 17.51
N ARG A 92 -3.59 -12.32 16.58
CA ARG A 92 -3.67 -12.03 15.15
C ARG A 92 -4.84 -11.09 14.84
N GLN A 93 -6.02 -11.36 15.38
CA GLN A 93 -7.19 -10.49 15.18
C GLN A 93 -6.96 -9.09 15.75
N GLN A 94 -6.34 -8.98 16.93
CA GLN A 94 -5.98 -7.68 17.50
C GLN A 94 -4.97 -6.92 16.63
N VAL A 95 -3.97 -7.62 16.09
CA VAL A 95 -2.99 -7.02 15.16
C VAL A 95 -3.66 -6.60 13.86
N GLU A 96 -4.54 -7.41 13.28
CA GLU A 96 -5.30 -7.07 12.06
C GLU A 96 -6.16 -5.82 12.28
N MET A 97 -6.91 -5.76 13.39
CA MET A 97 -7.72 -4.60 13.75
C MET A 97 -6.85 -3.35 14.00
N PHE A 98 -5.69 -3.50 14.64
CA PHE A 98 -4.76 -2.38 14.85
C PHE A 98 -4.15 -1.90 13.53
N VAL A 99 -3.79 -2.81 12.63
CA VAL A 99 -3.29 -2.47 11.29
C VAL A 99 -4.36 -1.73 10.49
N GLU A 100 -5.62 -2.16 10.53
CA GLU A 100 -6.72 -1.46 9.87
C GLU A 100 -6.97 -0.07 10.48
N MET A 101 -6.95 0.04 11.81
CA MET A 101 -7.08 1.32 12.51
C MET A 101 -5.97 2.29 12.11
N VAL A 102 -4.71 1.86 12.17
CA VAL A 102 -3.55 2.69 11.79
C VAL A 102 -3.61 3.08 10.32
N LYS A 103 -4.03 2.17 9.43
CA LYS A 103 -4.23 2.51 8.01
C LYS A 103 -5.30 3.58 7.83
N SER A 104 -6.45 3.43 8.47
CA SER A 104 -7.55 4.40 8.40
C SER A 104 -7.14 5.77 8.97
N GLU A 105 -6.41 5.79 10.09
CA GLU A 105 -5.91 7.02 10.69
C GLU A 105 -4.84 7.69 9.82
N ALA A 106 -3.93 6.91 9.22
CA ALA A 106 -2.94 7.40 8.27
C ALA A 106 -3.60 7.98 7.00
N GLU A 107 -4.66 7.34 6.49
CA GLU A 107 -5.43 7.85 5.35
C GLU A 107 -6.16 9.15 5.69
N ASN A 108 -6.80 9.22 6.87
CA ASN A 108 -7.51 10.42 7.33
C ASN A 108 -6.56 11.59 7.56
N THR A 109 -5.43 11.37 8.24
CA THR A 109 -4.41 12.41 8.47
C THR A 109 -3.80 12.88 7.14
N ARG A 110 -3.50 11.96 6.21
CA ARG A 110 -3.04 12.31 4.86
C ARG A 110 -4.06 13.19 4.14
N GLU A 111 -5.34 12.86 4.21
CA GLU A 111 -6.40 13.63 3.55
C GLU A 111 -6.59 15.02 4.18
N GLN A 112 -6.54 15.11 5.52
CA GLN A 112 -6.56 16.38 6.22
C GLN A 112 -5.37 17.27 5.85
N CYS A 113 -4.16 16.71 5.78
CA CYS A 113 -2.97 17.43 5.33
C CYS A 113 -3.14 17.96 3.90
N LYS A 114 -3.64 17.15 2.96
CA LYS A 114 -3.92 17.61 1.59
C LYS A 114 -4.91 18.77 1.56
N GLN A 115 -6.02 18.67 2.30
CA GLN A 115 -7.04 19.71 2.36
C GLN A 115 -6.49 21.01 2.97
N GLN A 116 -5.62 20.92 3.97
CA GLN A 116 -4.97 22.10 4.54
C GLN A 116 -4.00 22.74 3.53
N VAL A 117 -3.20 21.94 2.83
CA VAL A 117 -2.28 22.43 1.79
C VAL A 117 -3.06 23.13 0.67
N GLU A 118 -4.19 22.57 0.23
CA GLU A 118 -5.05 23.17 -0.79
C GLU A 118 -5.64 24.51 -0.32
N LYS A 119 -6.18 24.57 0.90
CA LYS A 119 -6.70 25.83 1.49
C LYS A 119 -5.62 26.90 1.61
N VAL A 120 -4.40 26.54 2.03
CA VAL A 120 -3.28 27.48 2.13
C VAL A 120 -2.89 27.97 0.74
N ARG A 121 -2.83 27.07 -0.25
CA ARG A 121 -2.52 27.44 -1.64
C ARG A 121 -3.54 28.42 -2.21
N ASP A 122 -4.83 28.16 -2.00
CA ASP A 122 -5.90 29.04 -2.46
C ASP A 122 -5.86 30.40 -1.77
N PHE A 123 -5.64 30.42 -0.44
CA PHE A 123 -5.47 31.64 0.32
C PHE A 123 -4.27 32.47 -0.15
N LEU A 124 -3.13 31.83 -0.42
CA LEU A 124 -1.94 32.50 -0.93
C LEU A 124 -2.19 33.09 -2.32
N ALA A 125 -2.86 32.35 -3.21
CA ALA A 125 -3.21 32.84 -4.54
C ALA A 125 -4.15 34.05 -4.47
N GLU A 126 -5.19 34.00 -3.63
CA GLU A 126 -6.12 35.12 -3.43
C GLU A 126 -5.41 36.34 -2.81
N HIS A 127 -4.58 36.10 -1.79
CA HIS A 127 -3.82 37.16 -1.13
C HIS A 127 -2.86 37.84 -2.09
N GLU A 128 -2.16 37.10 -2.94
CA GLU A 128 -1.25 37.63 -3.94
C GLU A 128 -2.00 38.52 -4.95
N GLN A 129 -3.14 38.05 -5.48
CA GLN A 129 -3.98 38.83 -6.38
C GLN A 129 -4.49 40.11 -5.73
N LYS A 130 -5.00 40.02 -4.49
CA LYS A 130 -5.51 41.17 -3.73
C LYS A 130 -4.42 42.18 -3.42
N THR A 131 -3.21 41.72 -3.11
CA THR A 131 -2.06 42.58 -2.83
C THR A 131 -1.61 43.29 -4.10
N LYS A 132 -1.51 42.58 -5.22
CA LYS A 132 -1.25 43.18 -6.55
C LYS A 132 -2.29 44.25 -6.90
N ALA A 133 -3.58 43.94 -6.76
CA ALA A 133 -4.66 44.87 -7.05
C ALA A 133 -4.63 46.11 -6.14
N LYS A 134 -4.33 45.94 -4.84
CA LYS A 134 -4.17 47.05 -3.91
C LYS A 134 -2.98 47.91 -4.29
N MET A 135 -1.80 47.32 -4.52
CA MET A 135 -0.60 48.06 -4.92
C MET A 135 -0.85 48.86 -6.20
N LEU A 136 -1.53 48.25 -7.18
CA LEU A 136 -1.86 48.91 -8.44
C LEU A 136 -2.81 50.10 -8.24
N LYS A 137 -3.84 49.95 -7.40
CA LYS A 137 -4.72 51.07 -7.02
C LYS A 137 -3.96 52.17 -6.27
N THR A 138 -3.13 51.82 -5.28
CA THR A 138 -2.33 52.80 -4.54
C THR A 138 -1.37 53.55 -5.47
N ALA A 139 -0.76 52.86 -6.43
CA ALA A 139 0.12 53.49 -7.41
C ALA A 139 -0.66 54.40 -8.38
N GLN A 140 -1.86 54.01 -8.81
CA GLN A 140 -2.77 54.85 -9.59
C GLN A 140 -3.25 56.08 -8.80
N ASP A 141 -3.56 55.93 -7.52
CA ASP A 141 -3.99 57.03 -6.66
C ASP A 141 -2.85 58.02 -6.37
N GLN A 142 -1.62 57.53 -6.23
CA GLN A 142 -0.43 58.35 -5.98
C GLN A 142 0.07 59.08 -7.24
N LEU A 143 0.03 58.43 -8.40
CA LEU A 143 0.57 58.97 -9.65
C LEU A 143 -0.51 59.61 -10.54
N GLY A 144 -1.79 59.31 -10.31
CA GLY A 144 -2.93 59.86 -11.04
C GLY A 144 -2.75 59.71 -12.56
N ALA A 145 -2.96 60.80 -13.30
CA ALA A 145 -2.80 60.84 -14.75
C ALA A 145 -1.35 60.57 -15.24
N PHE A 146 -0.35 60.66 -14.35
CA PHE A 146 1.05 60.36 -14.69
C PHE A 146 1.40 58.88 -14.57
N TYR A 147 0.51 58.04 -14.03
CA TYR A 147 0.76 56.61 -13.88
C TYR A 147 1.20 55.95 -15.19
N ASN A 148 0.45 56.18 -16.28
CA ASN A 148 0.75 55.62 -17.59
C ASN A 148 2.11 56.14 -18.14
N LEU A 149 2.44 57.42 -17.90
CA LEU A 149 3.69 58.01 -18.35
C LEU A 149 4.90 57.47 -17.57
N VAL A 150 4.73 57.20 -16.27
CA VAL A 150 5.74 56.55 -15.43
C VAL A 150 5.89 55.07 -15.83
N GLU A 151 4.81 54.38 -16.12
CA GLU A 151 4.83 52.99 -16.60
C GLU A 151 5.56 52.88 -17.95
N GLU A 152 5.20 53.71 -18.93
CA GLU A 152 5.88 53.76 -20.23
C GLU A 152 7.37 54.10 -20.05
N ARG A 153 7.70 55.07 -19.19
CA ARG A 153 9.09 55.41 -18.90
C ARG A 153 9.84 54.24 -18.26
N GLN A 154 9.23 53.54 -17.31
CA GLN A 154 9.84 52.38 -16.66
C GLN A 154 10.07 51.24 -17.65
N GLN A 155 9.11 50.98 -18.54
CA GLN A 155 9.25 50.00 -19.61
C GLN A 155 10.40 50.39 -20.56
N LEU A 156 10.50 51.66 -20.96
CA LEU A 156 11.59 52.15 -21.80
C LEU A 156 12.95 52.07 -21.08
N GLU A 157 13.01 52.40 -19.79
CA GLU A 157 14.22 52.25 -18.98
C GLU A 157 14.65 50.78 -18.91
N GLN A 158 13.71 49.85 -18.70
CA GLN A 158 13.99 48.40 -18.72
C GLN A 158 14.51 47.92 -20.08
N VAL A 159 13.90 48.38 -21.18
CA VAL A 159 14.35 48.07 -22.55
C VAL A 159 15.75 48.64 -22.79
N MET A 160 16.01 49.88 -22.38
CA MET A 160 17.34 50.49 -22.47
C MET A 160 18.37 49.69 -21.69
N THR A 161 18.09 49.31 -20.44
CA THR A 161 19.01 48.48 -19.64
C THR A 161 19.29 47.13 -20.28
N ALA A 162 18.25 46.46 -20.80
CA ALA A 162 18.41 45.19 -21.50
C ALA A 162 19.26 45.36 -22.77
N LEU A 163 19.08 46.43 -23.54
CA LEU A 163 19.93 46.75 -24.69
C LEU A 163 21.37 47.04 -24.28
N TYR A 164 21.59 47.81 -23.21
CA TYR A 164 22.93 48.10 -22.69
C TYR A 164 23.68 46.83 -22.31
N HIS A 165 23.06 45.92 -21.56
CA HIS A 165 23.67 44.63 -21.21
C HIS A 165 24.04 43.83 -22.47
N LYS A 166 23.19 43.82 -23.51
CA LYS A 166 23.47 43.11 -24.78
C LYS A 166 24.55 43.75 -25.63
N ILE A 167 24.70 45.08 -25.60
CA ILE A 167 25.67 45.82 -26.44
C ILE A 167 27.06 45.77 -25.80
N GLU A 168 27.16 46.02 -24.50
CA GLU A 168 28.46 46.16 -23.86
C GLU A 168 29.06 44.83 -23.42
N ASN A 169 28.32 43.71 -23.50
CA ASN A 169 28.62 42.44 -22.80
C ASN A 169 28.90 42.64 -21.30
N GLN A 170 28.58 43.81 -20.76
CA GLN A 170 28.68 44.16 -19.36
C GLN A 170 27.38 43.76 -18.68
N THR A 171 27.15 42.45 -18.60
CA THR A 171 26.43 41.97 -17.42
C THR A 171 27.39 42.27 -16.27
N PRO A 172 27.01 43.06 -15.24
CA PRO A 172 27.84 43.13 -14.04
C PRO A 172 28.15 41.71 -13.62
N ALA A 173 29.41 41.43 -13.25
CA ALA A 173 29.89 40.10 -12.89
C ALA A 173 29.19 39.59 -11.63
N PHE A 174 27.90 39.33 -11.73
CA PHE A 174 27.08 38.67 -10.74
C PHE A 174 27.39 37.20 -10.88
N GLN A 175 28.45 36.79 -10.20
CA GLN A 175 28.69 35.40 -9.92
C GLN A 175 27.78 35.01 -8.78
N LEU A 176 26.66 34.38 -9.11
CA LEU A 176 25.85 33.69 -8.13
C LEU A 176 26.16 32.20 -8.29
N PRO A 177 27.12 31.66 -7.52
CA PRO A 177 27.45 30.25 -7.60
C PRO A 177 26.21 29.43 -7.26
N ALA A 178 25.93 28.40 -8.04
CA ALA A 178 24.81 27.50 -7.81
C ALA A 178 24.87 26.85 -6.41
N GLN A 179 26.05 26.83 -5.77
CA GLN A 179 26.24 26.41 -4.38
C GLN A 179 25.49 27.30 -3.37
N GLN A 180 25.34 28.61 -3.62
CA GLN A 180 24.52 29.47 -2.74
C GLN A 180 23.05 29.07 -2.75
N LEU A 181 22.57 28.45 -3.84
CA LEU A 181 21.22 27.91 -3.86
C LEU A 181 21.06 26.65 -3.00
N LEU A 182 22.16 25.94 -2.67
CA LEU A 182 22.10 24.78 -1.78
C LEU A 182 21.81 25.21 -0.34
N ASP A 183 22.33 26.37 0.08
CA ASP A 183 22.10 26.92 1.43
C ASP A 183 20.63 27.25 1.68
N ASP A 184 19.87 27.57 0.62
CA ASP A 184 18.44 27.88 0.68
C ASP A 184 17.53 26.63 0.66
N LEU A 185 18.09 25.43 0.49
CA LEU A 185 17.31 24.19 0.43
C LEU A 185 16.97 23.63 1.81
N ILE A 186 15.88 22.87 1.88
CA ILE A 186 15.47 22.17 3.10
C ILE A 186 16.49 21.08 3.43
N GLU A 187 16.78 20.88 4.71
CA GLU A 187 17.65 19.80 5.19
C GLU A 187 17.24 18.43 4.60
N GLY A 188 18.20 17.74 4.00
CA GLY A 188 17.99 16.43 3.37
C GLY A 188 17.51 16.47 1.91
N TYR A 189 17.28 17.66 1.33
CA TYR A 189 16.97 17.79 -0.09
C TYR A 189 18.20 17.43 -0.94
N GLY A 190 18.10 16.35 -1.71
CA GLY A 190 19.25 15.78 -2.42
C GLY A 190 19.19 15.90 -3.94
N TYR A 191 20.21 15.32 -4.58
CA TYR A 191 20.30 15.22 -6.05
C TYR A 191 19.05 14.60 -6.70
N SER A 192 18.50 13.54 -6.09
CA SER A 192 17.31 12.86 -6.60
C SER A 192 16.09 13.78 -6.62
N ASP A 193 15.90 14.57 -5.57
CA ASP A 193 14.75 15.48 -5.43
C ASP A 193 14.86 16.64 -6.42
N ALA A 194 16.06 17.21 -6.56
CA ALA A 194 16.35 18.24 -7.56
C ALA A 194 16.11 17.73 -8.99
N ALA A 195 16.49 16.48 -9.28
CA ALA A 195 16.30 15.87 -10.60
C ALA A 195 14.81 15.65 -10.91
N GLN A 196 14.04 15.17 -9.93
CA GLN A 196 12.60 15.01 -10.05
C GLN A 196 11.91 16.38 -10.24
N HIS A 197 12.32 17.40 -9.48
CA HIS A 197 11.75 18.74 -9.62
C HIS A 197 12.04 19.34 -11.01
N LEU A 198 13.27 19.22 -11.51
CA LEU A 198 13.61 19.66 -12.87
C LEU A 198 12.77 18.94 -13.94
N GLN A 199 12.54 17.64 -13.79
CA GLN A 199 11.64 16.90 -14.69
C GLN A 199 10.19 17.43 -14.64
N GLN A 200 9.68 17.74 -13.45
CA GLN A 200 8.35 18.32 -13.28
C GLN A 200 8.25 19.70 -13.94
N VAL A 201 9.26 20.56 -13.77
CA VAL A 201 9.33 21.88 -14.43
C VAL A 201 9.35 21.72 -15.95
N ARG A 202 10.14 20.78 -16.49
CA ARG A 202 10.17 20.48 -17.94
C ARG A 202 8.85 19.98 -18.48
N HIS A 203 8.13 19.15 -17.72
CA HIS A 203 6.78 18.74 -18.08
C HIS A 203 5.82 19.93 -18.13
N LYS A 204 5.83 20.81 -17.11
CA LYS A 204 5.01 22.04 -17.10
C LYS A 204 5.31 22.93 -18.30
N ILE A 205 6.58 23.07 -18.69
CA ILE A 205 6.98 23.83 -19.89
C ILE A 205 6.39 23.19 -21.15
N GLN A 206 6.52 21.87 -21.32
CA GLN A 206 5.95 21.17 -22.47
C GLN A 206 4.43 21.31 -22.54
N ASP A 207 3.75 21.21 -21.40
CA ASP A 207 2.31 21.34 -21.33
C ASP A 207 1.85 22.77 -21.62
N ALA A 208 2.55 23.78 -21.09
CA ALA A 208 2.28 25.19 -21.42
C ALA A 208 2.42 25.46 -22.93
N VAL A 209 3.45 24.90 -23.59
CA VAL A 209 3.63 25.01 -25.04
C VAL A 209 2.50 24.31 -25.81
N LYS A 210 2.11 23.10 -25.42
CA LYS A 210 1.01 22.35 -26.05
C LYS A 210 -0.34 23.05 -25.90
N ASN A 211 -0.61 23.60 -24.72
CA ASN A 211 -1.85 24.29 -24.40
C ASN A 211 -1.88 25.74 -24.89
N GLN A 212 -0.78 26.23 -25.48
CA GLN A 212 -0.62 27.61 -25.95
C GLN A 212 -0.73 28.65 -24.81
N GLU A 213 -0.36 28.27 -23.60
CA GLU A 213 -0.36 29.10 -22.38
C GLU A 213 0.99 29.80 -22.18
N VAL A 214 1.70 30.10 -23.28
CA VAL A 214 3.04 30.71 -23.26
C VAL A 214 2.98 32.22 -23.43
N ALA A 215 2.13 32.68 -24.34
CA ALA A 215 2.07 34.08 -24.73
C ALA A 215 0.64 34.50 -25.05
N HIS A 216 0.32 35.75 -24.74
CA HIS A 216 -0.90 36.43 -25.14
C HIS A 216 -0.68 37.14 -26.47
N CYS A 217 -1.71 37.22 -27.32
CA CYS A 217 -1.72 38.02 -28.54
C CYS A 217 -3.16 38.46 -28.85
N ALA A 218 -3.33 39.74 -29.20
CA ALA A 218 -4.62 40.38 -29.41
C ALA A 218 -5.14 40.31 -30.85
N PHE A 219 -4.49 39.54 -31.74
CA PHE A 219 -5.03 39.32 -33.08
C PHE A 219 -6.39 38.63 -33.03
N VAL A 220 -7.37 39.22 -33.73
CA VAL A 220 -8.72 38.66 -33.89
C VAL A 220 -8.69 37.43 -34.81
N ASP A 221 -7.81 37.44 -35.81
CA ASP A 221 -7.60 36.32 -36.73
C ASP A 221 -6.84 35.19 -36.03
N GLU A 222 -7.47 34.01 -35.95
CA GLU A 222 -6.94 32.87 -35.23
C GLU A 222 -5.62 32.36 -35.83
N GLN A 223 -5.49 32.31 -37.15
CA GLN A 223 -4.28 31.82 -37.80
C GLN A 223 -3.09 32.74 -37.55
N ARG A 224 -3.29 34.06 -37.64
CA ARG A 224 -2.27 35.06 -37.33
C ARG A 224 -1.90 35.06 -35.85
N ARG A 225 -2.89 34.91 -34.97
CA ARG A 225 -2.67 34.80 -33.52
C ARG A 225 -1.81 33.58 -33.20
N LEU A 226 -2.17 32.41 -33.73
CA LEU A 226 -1.42 31.17 -33.55
C LEU A 226 0.01 31.30 -34.08
N ALA A 227 0.19 31.82 -35.29
CA ALA A 227 1.51 32.02 -35.88
C ALA A 227 2.38 32.96 -35.04
N ALA A 228 1.82 34.09 -34.56
CA ALA A 228 2.54 35.04 -33.72
C ALA A 228 2.96 34.41 -32.37
N VAL A 229 2.04 33.69 -31.71
CA VAL A 229 2.32 32.97 -30.46
C VAL A 229 3.39 31.90 -30.67
N THR A 230 3.30 31.10 -31.74
CA THR A 230 4.30 30.07 -32.06
C THR A 230 5.68 30.68 -32.33
N LEU A 231 5.76 31.75 -33.13
CA LEU A 231 7.03 32.41 -33.44
C LEU A 231 7.67 33.01 -32.19
N LEU A 232 6.89 33.71 -31.38
CA LEU A 232 7.38 34.31 -30.13
C LEU A 232 7.83 33.24 -29.13
N THR A 233 7.05 32.18 -28.98
CA THR A 233 7.38 31.02 -28.15
C THR A 233 8.69 30.37 -28.61
N GLN A 234 8.86 30.15 -29.91
CA GLN A 234 10.07 29.54 -30.47
C GLN A 234 11.29 30.45 -30.29
N ALA A 235 11.15 31.75 -30.53
CA ALA A 235 12.22 32.72 -30.34
C ALA A 235 12.70 32.73 -28.89
N PHE A 236 11.78 32.83 -27.92
CA PHE A 236 12.15 32.85 -26.51
C PHE A 236 12.72 31.51 -26.03
N ASN A 237 12.11 30.39 -26.42
CA ASN A 237 12.62 29.06 -26.08
C ASN A 237 14.03 28.84 -26.64
N SER A 238 14.30 29.29 -27.87
CA SER A 238 15.65 29.16 -28.45
C SER A 238 16.72 29.89 -27.63
N LYS A 239 16.38 31.03 -27.00
CA LYS A 239 17.27 31.77 -26.10
C LYS A 239 17.44 31.04 -24.78
N ALA A 240 16.34 30.58 -24.17
CA ALA A 240 16.39 29.80 -22.94
C ALA A 240 17.23 28.52 -23.10
N ASP A 241 17.04 27.80 -24.20
CA ASP A 241 17.75 26.56 -24.50
C ASP A 241 19.25 26.84 -24.78
N LEU A 242 19.58 27.99 -25.40
CA LEU A 242 20.97 28.44 -25.55
C LEU A 242 21.62 28.68 -24.19
N TYR A 243 20.93 29.36 -23.26
CA TYR A 243 21.45 29.63 -21.92
C TYR A 243 21.59 28.35 -21.10
N LEU A 244 20.65 27.42 -21.21
CA LEU A 244 20.77 26.09 -20.60
C LEU A 244 21.99 25.32 -21.15
N ALA A 245 22.26 25.40 -22.45
CA ALA A 245 23.41 24.74 -23.06
C ALA A 245 24.76 25.34 -22.66
N GLN A 246 24.78 26.63 -22.32
CA GLN A 246 25.97 27.37 -21.86
C GLN A 246 26.09 27.43 -20.33
N LEU A 247 25.17 26.78 -19.61
CA LEU A 247 25.10 26.85 -18.16
C LEU A 247 26.30 26.16 -17.51
N THR A 248 26.87 26.84 -16.53
CA THR A 248 27.94 26.39 -15.65
C THR A 248 27.55 26.69 -14.20
N GLU A 249 28.31 26.19 -13.24
CA GLU A 249 28.00 26.40 -11.81
C GLU A 249 28.12 27.86 -11.36
N GLN A 250 28.85 28.69 -12.11
CA GLN A 250 29.18 30.07 -11.70
C GLN A 250 28.41 31.14 -12.47
N ASN A 251 27.87 30.82 -13.65
CA ASN A 251 27.22 31.79 -14.55
C ASN A 251 25.68 31.76 -14.46
N LEU A 252 25.12 31.22 -13.38
CA LEU A 252 23.67 31.13 -13.22
C LEU A 252 23.02 32.52 -13.22
N ALA A 253 23.54 33.47 -12.43
CA ALA A 253 22.98 34.82 -12.39
C ALA A 253 23.11 35.56 -13.73
N GLU A 254 24.22 35.40 -14.44
CA GLU A 254 24.38 35.94 -15.80
C GLU A 254 23.34 35.35 -16.76
N SER A 255 23.11 34.03 -16.69
CA SER A 255 22.14 33.33 -17.53
C SER A 255 20.69 33.75 -17.21
N LEU A 256 20.37 33.95 -15.93
CA LEU A 256 19.06 34.44 -15.48
C LEU A 256 18.82 35.88 -15.93
N GLN A 257 19.83 36.75 -15.79
CA GLN A 257 19.74 38.14 -16.25
C GLN A 257 19.62 38.21 -17.77
N ALA A 258 20.42 37.44 -18.51
CA ALA A 258 20.40 37.42 -19.96
C ALA A 258 19.05 36.93 -20.52
N LEU A 259 18.41 35.95 -19.84
CA LEU A 259 17.07 35.49 -20.14
C LEU A 259 16.00 36.57 -19.83
N GLN A 260 16.14 37.28 -18.70
CA GLN A 260 15.26 38.39 -18.34
C GLN A 260 15.34 39.55 -19.36
N ASP A 261 16.55 39.87 -19.81
CA ASP A 261 16.79 40.89 -20.82
C ASP A 261 16.17 40.47 -22.16
N ASP A 262 16.38 39.23 -22.61
CA ASP A 262 15.74 38.72 -23.84
C ASP A 262 14.21 38.68 -23.74
N PHE A 263 13.66 38.34 -22.59
CA PHE A 263 12.21 38.42 -22.35
C PHE A 263 11.69 39.85 -22.53
N THR A 264 12.39 40.83 -21.95
CA THR A 264 12.03 42.25 -22.03
C THR A 264 12.08 42.75 -23.48
N LEU A 265 13.17 42.45 -24.19
CA LEU A 265 13.36 42.86 -25.58
C LEU A 265 12.38 42.18 -26.53
N LEU A 266 12.17 40.86 -26.40
CA LEU A 266 11.23 40.13 -27.24
C LEU A 266 9.79 40.63 -27.04
N ASN A 267 9.38 40.91 -25.80
CA ASN A 267 8.06 41.49 -25.54
C ASN A 267 7.92 42.91 -26.12
N HIS A 268 8.97 43.73 -26.03
CA HIS A 268 8.97 45.06 -26.65
C HIS A 268 8.80 44.97 -28.18
N TYR A 269 9.55 44.09 -28.84
CA TYR A 269 9.43 43.91 -30.30
C TYR A 269 8.10 43.24 -30.70
N ALA A 270 7.63 42.28 -29.92
CA ALA A 270 6.38 41.56 -30.15
C ALA A 270 5.14 42.43 -29.94
N ALA A 271 5.24 43.52 -29.18
CA ALA A 271 4.14 44.48 -29.01
C ALA A 271 3.63 45.04 -30.35
N ALA A 272 4.52 45.23 -31.33
CA ALA A 272 4.15 45.65 -32.69
C ALA A 272 3.33 44.59 -33.46
N PHE A 273 3.39 43.33 -33.03
CA PHE A 273 2.69 42.19 -33.64
C PHE A 273 1.42 41.84 -32.85
N GLY A 274 0.45 42.76 -32.87
CA GLY A 274 -0.85 42.53 -32.23
C GLY A 274 -0.76 42.46 -30.70
N HIS A 275 0.06 43.33 -30.09
CA HIS A 275 0.31 43.36 -28.65
C HIS A 275 0.69 41.98 -28.08
N ALA A 276 1.49 41.22 -28.84
CA ALA A 276 1.93 39.90 -28.41
C ALA A 276 2.94 40.04 -27.25
N LYS A 277 2.74 39.25 -26.20
CA LYS A 277 3.59 39.26 -24.99
C LYS A 277 3.69 37.86 -24.40
N ILE A 278 4.90 37.42 -24.08
CA ILE A 278 5.17 36.22 -23.27
C ILE A 278 4.64 36.47 -21.86
N LEU A 279 3.96 35.48 -21.30
CA LEU A 279 3.41 35.55 -19.95
C LEU A 279 4.55 35.51 -18.91
N ASP A 280 4.43 36.33 -17.87
CA ASP A 280 5.40 36.38 -16.78
C ASP A 280 5.50 35.01 -16.06
N SER A 281 4.40 34.25 -15.99
CA SER A 281 4.37 32.88 -15.47
C SER A 281 5.21 31.89 -16.29
N TYR A 282 5.39 32.15 -17.58
CA TYR A 282 6.23 31.30 -18.44
C TYR A 282 7.72 31.66 -18.29
N LEU A 283 8.03 32.94 -18.10
CA LEU A 283 9.39 33.37 -17.75
C LEU A 283 9.85 32.72 -16.43
N THR A 284 8.99 32.71 -15.40
CA THR A 284 9.33 32.08 -14.11
C THR A 284 9.61 30.59 -14.27
N LEU A 285 8.85 29.87 -15.09
CA LEU A 285 9.11 28.45 -15.38
C LEU A 285 10.48 28.23 -16.02
N ARG A 286 10.87 29.08 -16.99
CA ARG A 286 12.20 28.98 -17.64
C ARG A 286 13.34 29.39 -16.72
N GLN A 287 13.12 30.36 -15.83
CA GLN A 287 14.09 30.72 -14.78
C GLN A 287 14.24 29.60 -13.74
N GLU A 288 13.16 28.94 -13.35
CA GLU A 288 13.20 27.75 -12.49
C GLU A 288 13.98 26.62 -13.16
N GLU A 289 13.75 26.36 -14.45
CA GLU A 289 14.51 25.35 -15.19
C GLU A 289 16.02 25.61 -15.14
N LEU A 290 16.46 26.86 -15.36
CA LEU A 290 17.87 27.25 -15.25
C LEU A 290 18.43 27.05 -13.83
N LYS A 291 17.68 27.45 -12.79
CA LYS A 291 18.10 27.30 -11.39
C LYS A 291 18.31 25.83 -11.01
N PHE A 292 17.33 24.97 -11.32
CA PHE A 292 17.41 23.55 -10.98
C PHE A 292 18.41 22.79 -11.86
N ALA A 293 18.62 23.20 -13.11
CA ALA A 293 19.72 22.68 -13.92
C ALA A 293 21.08 23.01 -13.31
N ALA A 294 21.30 24.24 -12.83
CA ALA A 294 22.54 24.64 -12.18
C ALA A 294 22.75 23.92 -10.83
N LEU A 295 21.69 23.71 -10.05
CA LEU A 295 21.73 22.92 -8.82
C LEU A 295 22.21 21.48 -9.07
N LEU A 296 21.74 20.83 -10.14
CA LEU A 296 22.21 19.48 -10.49
C LEU A 296 23.68 19.45 -10.89
N LEU A 297 24.20 20.52 -11.51
CA LEU A 297 25.63 20.65 -11.80
C LEU A 297 26.43 20.77 -10.49
N ALA A 298 25.96 21.61 -9.55
CA ALA A 298 26.61 21.79 -8.25
C ALA A 298 26.68 20.47 -7.44
N PHE A 299 25.57 19.72 -7.34
CA PHE A 299 25.57 18.42 -6.68
C PHE A 299 26.52 17.41 -7.34
N LYS A 300 26.61 17.42 -8.67
CA LYS A 300 27.53 16.55 -9.39
C LYS A 300 28.99 16.89 -9.03
N GLN A 301 29.31 18.17 -8.90
CA GLN A 301 30.65 18.60 -8.51
C GLN A 301 31.00 18.21 -7.08
N GLU A 302 30.08 18.38 -6.12
CA GLU A 302 30.26 17.92 -4.74
C GLU A 302 30.57 16.43 -4.69
N SER A 303 29.86 15.59 -5.46
CA SER A 303 30.14 14.15 -5.52
C SER A 303 31.54 13.82 -6.07
N ILE A 304 31.99 14.56 -7.09
CA ILE A 304 33.33 14.37 -7.67
C ILE A 304 34.43 14.80 -6.68
N LEU A 305 34.20 15.89 -5.94
CA LEU A 305 35.11 16.38 -4.92
C LEU A 305 35.19 15.42 -3.72
N SER A 306 34.08 14.85 -3.27
CA SER A 306 34.06 13.85 -2.19
C SER A 306 34.78 12.55 -2.56
N ASP A 307 34.66 12.12 -3.82
CA ASP A 307 35.33 10.91 -4.33
C ASP A 307 36.84 11.12 -4.55
N ALA A 308 37.28 12.37 -4.79
CA ALA A 308 38.70 12.70 -4.95
C ALA A 308 39.45 12.88 -3.61
N THR A 309 38.73 13.03 -2.50
CA THR A 309 39.28 13.21 -1.15
C THR A 309 39.32 11.93 -0.30
N ASN A 310 38.83 10.80 -0.84
CA ASN A 310 38.92 9.46 -0.24
C ASN A 310 39.91 8.58 -1.00
#